data_AF-A0A225NV51-F1
#
_entry.id   AF-A0A225NV51-F1
#
_cell.length_a   1.000
_cell.length_b   1.000
_cell.length_c   1.000
_cell.angle_alpha   90.00
_cell.angle_beta   90.00
_cell.angle_gamma   90.00
#
_symmetry.space_group_name_H-M   'P 1'
#
loop_
_entity.id
_entity.type
_entity.pdbx_description
1 polymer ?
#
loop_
_entity_poly.entity_id
_entity_poly.type
_entity_poly.pdbx_seq_one_letter_code
_entity_poly.pdbx_strand_id
1 'polypeptide(L)'
;MLDADGDGAISKPEFDTFSNFAFDQMDTNDNGMISASEYGQALPADGFGDLDLDNSGDLSQDEFNMQMSKDFAAADRDGNGLLD
;
A
#
# COMPACT_ATOMS: atom_id res chain seq x y z
N MET A 1 14.01 3.33 -5.57
CA MET A 1 14.36 2.11 -4.82
C MET A 1 13.61 2.18 -3.51
N LEU A 2 13.17 1.04 -2.98
CA LEU A 2 12.35 1.01 -1.76
C LEU A 2 13.17 1.48 -0.54
N ASP A 3 14.42 1.05 -0.49
CA ASP A 3 15.48 1.52 0.40
C ASP A 3 16.12 2.77 -0.26
N ALA A 4 15.82 3.94 0.30
CA ALA A 4 16.21 5.23 -0.27
C ALA A 4 17.53 5.74 0.30
N ASP A 5 17.83 5.43 1.57
CA ASP A 5 19.07 5.83 2.22
C ASP A 5 20.21 4.79 2.07
N GLY A 6 19.88 3.59 1.60
CA GLY A 6 20.82 2.52 1.29
C GLY A 6 21.36 1.83 2.54
N ASP A 7 20.64 1.88 3.66
CA ASP A 7 21.05 1.26 4.91
C ASP A 7 20.80 -0.26 4.95
N GLY A 8 20.11 -0.78 3.93
CA GLY A 8 19.82 -2.20 3.77
C GLY A 8 18.53 -2.67 4.44
N ALA A 9 17.78 -1.75 5.06
CA ALA A 9 16.48 -1.99 5.64
C ALA A 9 15.43 -1.05 5.00
N ILE A 10 14.15 -1.32 5.25
CA ILE A 10 13.07 -0.41 4.85
C ILE A 10 12.45 0.19 6.10
N SER A 11 12.67 1.48 6.30
CA SER A 11 12.06 2.22 7.40
C SER A 11 10.59 2.55 7.12
N LYS A 12 9.83 2.85 8.18
CA LYS A 12 8.43 3.28 8.06
C LYS A 12 8.24 4.47 7.11
N PRO A 13 9.04 5.56 7.17
CA PRO A 13 8.91 6.67 6.22
C PRO A 13 9.17 6.30 4.76
N GLU A 14 10.11 5.39 4.50
CA GLU A 14 10.40 4.90 3.15
C GLU A 14 9.27 4.04 2.61
N PHE A 15 8.73 3.19 3.48
CA PHE A 15 7.57 2.38 3.17
C PHE A 15 6.31 3.24 2.90
N ASP A 16 6.08 4.29 3.68
CA ASP A 16 4.97 5.23 3.46
C ASP A 16 5.13 5.99 2.13
N THR A 17 6.37 6.40 1.81
CA THR A 17 6.69 7.03 0.52
C THR A 17 6.40 6.08 -0.64
N PHE A 18 6.78 4.81 -0.51
CA PHE A 18 6.47 3.80 -1.50
C PHE A 18 4.97 3.53 -1.62
N SER A 19 4.25 3.47 -0.49
CA SER A 19 2.81 3.21 -0.48
C SER A 19 2.06 4.31 -1.24
N ASN A 20 2.41 5.58 -1.02
CA ASN A 20 1.85 6.69 -1.78
C ASN A 20 2.20 6.60 -3.27
N PHE A 21 3.45 6.30 -3.60
CA PHE A 21 3.84 6.10 -5.00
C PHE A 21 3.07 4.97 -5.67
N ALA A 22 2.88 3.84 -4.98
CA ALA A 22 2.12 2.70 -5.48
C ALA A 22 0.64 3.07 -5.68
N PHE A 23 0.05 3.83 -4.75
CA PHE A 23 -1.31 4.35 -4.87
C PHE A 23 -1.47 5.21 -6.12
N ASP A 24 -0.60 6.21 -6.30
CA ASP A 24 -0.61 7.11 -7.46
C ASP A 24 -0.41 6.37 -8.79
N GLN A 25 0.33 5.25 -8.79
CA GLN A 25 0.48 4.42 -10.00
C GLN A 25 -0.77 3.59 -10.32
N MET A 26 -1.60 3.27 -9.32
CA MET A 26 -2.83 2.52 -9.50
C MET A 26 -4.02 3.42 -9.82
N ASP A 27 -4.09 4.62 -9.23
CA ASP A 27 -5.12 5.63 -9.52
C ASP A 27 -4.89 6.29 -10.89
N THR A 28 -5.13 5.51 -11.95
CA THR A 28 -4.86 5.94 -13.33
C THR A 28 -5.72 7.11 -13.80
N ASN A 29 -6.83 7.36 -13.11
CA ASN A 29 -7.77 8.42 -13.44
C ASN A 29 -7.60 9.67 -12.55
N ASP A 30 -6.67 9.64 -11.60
CA ASP A 30 -6.32 10.71 -10.67
C ASP A 30 -7.52 11.26 -9.86
N ASN A 31 -8.45 10.40 -9.44
CA ASN A 31 -9.62 10.82 -8.63
C ASN A 31 -9.40 10.71 -7.12
N GLY A 32 -8.25 10.19 -6.69
CA GLY A 32 -7.89 9.96 -5.29
C GLY A 32 -8.42 8.66 -4.71
N MET A 33 -8.89 7.72 -5.54
CA MET A 33 -9.45 6.43 -5.17
C MET A 33 -9.06 5.36 -6.20
N ILE A 34 -8.78 4.14 -5.76
CA ILE A 34 -8.51 3.02 -6.67
C ILE A 34 -9.79 2.22 -6.87
N SER A 35 -10.37 2.27 -8.06
CA SER A 35 -11.52 1.43 -8.38
C SER A 35 -11.13 -0.05 -8.55
N ALA A 36 -12.09 -0.96 -8.45
CA ALA A 36 -11.83 -2.40 -8.69
C ALA A 36 -11.23 -2.68 -10.09
N SER A 37 -11.55 -1.86 -11.09
CA SER A 37 -10.98 -1.97 -12.43
C SER A 37 -9.53 -1.49 -12.49
N GLU A 38 -9.15 -0.48 -11.71
CA GLU A 38 -7.77 0.00 -11.61
C GLU A 38 -6.92 -0.97 -10.80
N TYR A 39 -7.45 -1.43 -9.68
CA TYR A 39 -6.83 -2.47 -8.87
C TYR A 39 -6.58 -3.74 -9.70
N GLY A 40 -7.57 -4.20 -10.48
CA GLY A 40 -7.44 -5.37 -11.34
C GLY A 40 -6.43 -5.25 -12.48
N GLN A 41 -6.00 -4.03 -12.83
CA GLN A 41 -4.92 -3.81 -13.81
C GLN A 41 -3.54 -3.95 -13.17
N ALA A 42 -3.40 -3.65 -11.88
CA ALA A 42 -2.13 -3.70 -11.16
C ALA A 42 -1.92 -5.01 -10.38
N LEU A 43 -2.99 -5.56 -9.79
CA LEU A 43 -2.96 -6.70 -8.87
C LEU A 43 -4.16 -7.65 -9.12
N PRO A 44 -4.09 -8.91 -8.66
CA PRO A 44 -5.21 -9.83 -8.72
C PRO A 44 -6.40 -9.31 -7.90
N ALA A 45 -7.59 -9.24 -8.51
CA ALA A 45 -8.80 -8.69 -7.91
C ALA A 45 -9.27 -9.39 -6.63
N ASP A 46 -8.77 -10.60 -6.34
CA ASP A 46 -9.13 -11.38 -5.15
C ASP A 46 -8.84 -10.63 -3.84
N GLY A 47 -7.87 -9.71 -3.83
CA GLY A 47 -7.53 -8.90 -2.65
C GLY A 47 -8.32 -7.60 -2.50
N PHE A 48 -9.09 -7.18 -3.51
CA PHE A 48 -9.80 -5.89 -3.47
C PHE A 48 -10.81 -5.82 -2.33
N GLY A 49 -11.60 -6.88 -2.15
CA GLY A 49 -12.65 -6.92 -1.12
C GLY A 49 -12.11 -6.96 0.31
N ASP A 50 -10.87 -7.40 0.52
CA ASP A 50 -10.23 -7.37 1.84
C ASP A 50 -9.71 -5.97 2.20
N LEU A 51 -9.52 -5.12 1.18
CA LEU A 51 -9.03 -3.74 1.29
C LEU A 51 -10.17 -2.73 1.43
N ASP A 52 -11.31 -2.96 0.77
CA ASP A 52 -12.51 -2.12 0.79
C ASP A 52 -13.28 -2.33 2.11
N LEU A 53 -12.81 -1.66 3.17
CA LEU A 53 -13.31 -1.86 4.53
C LEU A 53 -14.68 -1.24 4.72
N ASP A 54 -14.94 -0.13 4.05
CA ASP A 54 -16.23 0.56 4.12
C ASP A 54 -17.26 0.05 3.10
N ASN A 55 -16.85 -0.86 2.20
CA ASN A 55 -17.65 -1.45 1.12
C ASN A 55 -18.22 -0.37 0.17
N SER A 56 -17.46 0.69 -0.07
CA SER A 56 -17.82 1.75 -1.01
C SER A 56 -17.67 1.30 -2.47
N GLY A 57 -16.89 0.26 -2.73
CA GLY A 57 -16.58 -0.23 -4.08
C GLY A 57 -15.33 0.40 -4.70
N ASP A 58 -14.64 1.26 -3.95
CA ASP A 58 -13.39 1.92 -4.31
C ASP A 58 -12.44 1.89 -3.10
N LEU A 59 -11.12 1.86 -3.32
CA LEU A 59 -10.15 1.92 -2.24
C LEU A 59 -9.66 3.35 -2.05
N SER A 60 -9.93 3.89 -0.87
CA SER A 60 -9.36 5.16 -0.45
C SER A 60 -7.89 5.05 -0.10
N GLN A 61 -7.18 6.19 -0.12
CA GLN A 61 -5.80 6.26 0.34
C GLN A 61 -5.67 5.80 1.80
N ASP A 62 -6.66 6.08 2.65
CA ASP A 62 -6.67 5.65 4.04
C ASP A 62 -6.79 4.12 4.18
N GLU A 63 -7.66 3.49 3.39
CA GLU A 63 -7.80 2.02 3.36
C GLU A 63 -6.55 1.34 2.82
N PHE A 64 -5.98 1.87 1.75
CA PHE A 64 -4.72 1.40 1.19
C PHE A 64 -3.58 1.51 2.22
N ASN A 65 -3.44 2.67 2.87
CA ASN A 65 -2.43 2.89 3.91
C ASN A 65 -2.63 2.00 5.14
N MET A 66 -3.88 1.75 5.53
CA MET A 66 -4.20 0.82 6.61
C MET A 66 -3.74 -0.60 6.28
N GLN A 67 -3.96 -1.07 5.05
CA GLN A 67 -3.45 -2.38 4.67
C GLN A 67 -1.93 -2.40 4.61
N MET A 68 -1.33 -1.42 3.94
CA MET A 68 0.13 -1.35 3.83
C MET A 68 0.78 -1.31 5.22
N SER A 69 0.20 -0.60 6.18
CA SER A 69 0.67 -0.61 7.56
C SER A 69 0.52 -1.97 8.25
N LYS A 70 -0.53 -2.75 7.95
CA LYS A 70 -0.67 -4.12 8.46
C LYS A 70 0.38 -5.04 7.84
N ASP A 71 0.61 -4.92 6.54
CA ASP A 71 1.60 -5.72 5.82
C ASP A 71 3.01 -5.41 6.32
N PHE A 72 3.31 -4.14 6.56
CA PHE A 72 4.56 -3.72 7.21
C PHE A 72 4.71 -4.37 8.58
N ALA A 73 3.69 -4.26 9.45
CA ALA A 73 3.76 -4.84 10.79
C ALA A 73 3.82 -6.39 10.78
N ALA A 74 3.28 -7.04 9.73
CA ALA A 74 3.38 -8.47 9.55
C ALA A 74 4.76 -8.90 9.02
N ALA A 75 5.43 -8.03 8.27
CA ALA A 75 6.77 -8.24 7.75
C ALA A 75 7.86 -7.91 8.79
N ASP A 76 7.63 -6.91 9.64
CA ASP A 76 8.47 -6.51 10.78
C ASP A 76 8.36 -7.57 11.90
N ARG A 77 9.12 -8.65 11.75
CA ARG A 77 9.04 -9.82 12.63
C ARG A 77 9.62 -9.61 14.02
N ASP A 78 10.59 -8.72 14.15
CA ASP A 78 11.24 -8.42 15.42
C ASP A 78 10.64 -7.19 16.12
N GLY A 79 9.77 -6.44 15.43
CA GLY A 79 9.03 -5.29 15.96
C GLY A 79 9.90 -4.05 16.11
N ASN A 80 10.97 -3.95 15.33
CA ASN A 80 11.96 -2.88 15.43
C ASN A 80 11.58 -1.63 14.60
N GLY A 81 10.50 -1.70 13.79
CA GLY A 81 10.05 -0.62 12.94
C GLY A 81 10.81 -0.48 11.62
N LEU A 82 11.57 -1.51 11.25
CA LEU A 82 12.32 -1.67 10.00
C LEU A 82 11.97 -3.04 9.38
N LEU A 83 12.09 -3.14 8.06
CA LEU A 83 12.07 -4.44 7.37
C LEU A 83 13.50 -4.83 6.99
N ASP A 84 14.09 -5.76 7.73
CA ASP A 84 15.45 -6.29 7.56
C ASP A 84 15.54 -7.84 7.56
#